data_AF-A0A497BJW6-F1
#
_entry.id   AF-A0A497BJW6-F1
#
_cell.length_a   1.000
_cell.length_b   1.000
_cell.length_c   1.000
_cell.angle_alpha   90.00
_cell.angle_beta   90.00
_cell.angle_gamma   90.00
#
_symmetry.space_group_name_H-M   'P 1'
#
loop_
_entity.id
_entity.type
_entity.pdbx_description
1 polymer ?
#
loop_
_entity_poly.entity_id
_entity_poly.type
_entity_poly.pdbx_seq_one_letter_code
_entity_poly.pdbx_strand_id
1 'polypeptide(L)'
;MTDRQAIYPVPYAFSLRPGAQISGTLSSDAILHIENWGTGGRGLRAYAMDESSTNYGVIGASRSPNGYGGYFYNNGGGVGLYGSSTVSVAVAGLQSGYTLDDLGLWSPPGGLFGGQNGVIGIGTTGVLGLTDSDSGWAGMFTGDGNGVRISTQAGKVGLEVLGGTKNAVVGTTDGARLLYTEESTEVWFTDYGFGQLEDGAVTISIDPSFAQTVNLEDEPYHVFVQVYGNAEVYVTNRTPIQFEVRLRDGDPEVEFSYRIVAKRLGYEGHRMELAPWADDDPNLYSEQRGE
;
A
#
# COMPACT_ATOMS: atom_id res chain seq x y z
N MET A 1 -11.24 -51.35 -67.90
CA MET A 1 -11.72 -50.78 -66.62
C MET A 1 -10.50 -50.56 -65.78
N THR A 2 -10.20 -49.32 -65.42
CA THR A 2 -9.14 -49.01 -64.46
C THR A 2 -9.63 -49.45 -63.07
N ASP A 3 -8.76 -50.10 -62.29
CA ASP A 3 -9.10 -50.54 -60.93
C ASP A 3 -9.54 -49.35 -60.08
N ARG A 4 -10.56 -49.56 -59.25
CA ARG A 4 -11.05 -48.54 -58.32
C ARG A 4 -9.96 -48.26 -57.29
N GLN A 5 -9.48 -47.01 -57.26
CA GLN A 5 -8.56 -46.54 -56.25
C GLN A 5 -9.26 -46.57 -54.87
N ALA A 6 -8.64 -47.21 -53.88
CA ALA A 6 -9.17 -47.22 -52.52
C ALA A 6 -9.11 -45.79 -51.95
N ILE A 7 -10.28 -45.24 -51.60
CA ILE A 7 -10.36 -44.01 -50.82
C ILE A 7 -10.05 -44.39 -49.37
N TYR A 8 -8.86 -44.04 -48.90
CA TYR A 8 -8.56 -44.09 -47.48
C TYR A 8 -9.16 -42.86 -46.79
N PRO A 9 -9.76 -43.00 -45.59
CA PRO A 9 -10.19 -41.85 -44.81
C PRO A 9 -9.00 -40.91 -44.60
N VAL A 10 -9.20 -39.63 -44.91
CA VAL A 10 -8.14 -38.63 -44.77
C VAL A 10 -7.84 -38.43 -43.27
N PRO A 11 -6.57 -38.51 -42.79
CA PRO A 11 -6.27 -38.72 -41.37
C PRO A 11 -6.54 -37.54 -40.43
N TYR A 12 -7.14 -36.44 -40.89
CA TYR A 12 -7.11 -35.16 -40.17
C TYR A 12 -8.46 -34.64 -39.66
N ALA A 13 -9.52 -35.45 -39.60
CA ALA A 13 -10.81 -35.01 -39.08
C ALA A 13 -11.39 -35.94 -38.00
N PHE A 14 -10.95 -35.78 -36.76
CA PHE A 14 -11.80 -36.07 -35.60
C PHE A 14 -12.77 -34.89 -35.43
N SER A 15 -13.99 -34.98 -35.98
CA SER A 15 -15.03 -33.97 -35.73
C SER A 15 -15.91 -34.39 -34.55
N LEU A 16 -16.13 -33.53 -33.56
CA LEU A 16 -17.19 -33.73 -32.57
C LEU A 16 -18.15 -32.53 -32.42
N ARG A 17 -19.43 -32.90 -32.58
CA ARG A 17 -20.75 -32.24 -32.49
C ARG A 17 -21.74 -33.32 -33.02
N PRO A 18 -23.08 -33.25 -32.91
CA PRO A 18 -23.95 -32.58 -31.95
C PRO A 18 -24.12 -33.40 -30.64
N GLY A 19 -24.00 -32.76 -29.47
CA GLY A 19 -24.19 -33.37 -28.14
C GLY A 19 -22.94 -33.83 -27.38
N ALA A 20 -21.75 -33.36 -27.76
CA ALA A 20 -20.49 -33.90 -27.27
C ALA A 20 -20.31 -33.86 -25.74
N GLN A 21 -19.83 -34.98 -25.18
CA GLN A 21 -19.48 -35.19 -23.78
C GLN A 21 -18.28 -36.15 -23.71
N ILE A 22 -17.27 -35.88 -22.87
CA ILE A 22 -16.16 -36.82 -22.63
C ILE A 22 -16.08 -37.10 -21.12
N SER A 23 -16.17 -38.39 -20.74
CA SER A 23 -16.24 -38.88 -19.35
C SER A 23 -15.50 -40.21 -19.15
N GLY A 24 -14.85 -40.40 -18.00
CA GLY A 24 -14.19 -41.67 -17.63
C GLY A 24 -13.79 -41.71 -16.15
N THR A 25 -13.48 -42.90 -15.63
CA THR A 25 -12.84 -43.10 -14.31
C THR A 25 -11.50 -43.78 -14.56
N LEU A 26 -10.42 -43.01 -14.48
CA LEU A 26 -9.04 -43.46 -14.54
C LEU A 26 -8.45 -43.26 -13.15
N SER A 27 -7.61 -44.18 -12.66
CA SER A 27 -7.07 -44.12 -11.29
C SER A 27 -6.31 -42.82 -11.04
N SER A 28 -5.37 -42.49 -11.93
CA SER A 28 -4.47 -41.34 -11.84
C SER A 28 -4.25 -40.61 -13.17
N ASP A 29 -4.68 -41.21 -14.29
CA ASP A 29 -4.37 -40.69 -15.62
C ASP A 29 -5.42 -39.66 -16.10
N ALA A 30 -4.99 -38.76 -16.98
CA ALA A 30 -5.86 -37.75 -17.57
C ALA A 30 -6.86 -38.37 -18.57
N ILE A 31 -8.12 -37.93 -18.50
CA ILE A 31 -9.15 -38.30 -19.50
C ILE A 31 -8.77 -37.78 -20.90
N LEU A 32 -8.11 -36.62 -20.97
CA LEU A 32 -7.60 -36.03 -22.20
C LEU A 32 -6.19 -35.48 -21.96
N HIS A 33 -5.19 -36.02 -22.66
CA HIS A 33 -3.80 -35.57 -22.63
C HIS A 33 -3.43 -34.93 -23.97
N ILE A 34 -3.04 -33.64 -23.95
CA ILE A 34 -2.60 -32.87 -25.12
C ILE A 34 -1.19 -32.33 -24.87
N GLU A 35 -0.22 -32.70 -25.70
CA GLU A 35 1.17 -32.22 -25.63
C GLU A 35 1.62 -31.60 -26.96
N ASN A 36 2.45 -30.56 -26.89
CA ASN A 36 3.08 -29.95 -28.05
C ASN A 36 4.50 -29.48 -27.69
N TRP A 37 5.50 -30.11 -28.31
CA TRP A 37 6.93 -29.82 -28.09
C TRP A 37 7.53 -28.86 -29.13
N GLY A 38 6.71 -28.36 -30.07
CA GLY A 38 7.17 -27.45 -31.11
C GLY A 38 7.47 -26.05 -30.56
N THR A 39 8.55 -25.43 -31.04
CA THR A 39 8.85 -24.01 -30.76
C THR A 39 7.67 -23.13 -31.17
N GLY A 40 7.11 -22.36 -30.22
CA GLY A 40 5.93 -21.52 -30.45
C GLY A 40 4.61 -22.30 -30.65
N GLY A 41 4.62 -23.61 -30.40
CA GLY A 41 3.44 -24.46 -30.49
C GLY A 41 2.36 -24.08 -29.47
N ARG A 42 1.11 -24.36 -29.81
CA ARG A 42 -0.04 -24.24 -28.91
C ARG A 42 -0.60 -25.64 -28.67
N GLY A 43 -0.72 -26.05 -27.41
CA GLY A 43 -1.34 -27.33 -27.05
C GLY A 43 -2.85 -27.29 -27.30
N LEU A 44 -3.56 -26.38 -26.63
CA LEU A 44 -5.00 -26.16 -26.79
C LEU A 44 -5.28 -24.71 -27.22
N ARG A 45 -6.19 -24.55 -28.20
CA ARG A 45 -6.73 -23.25 -28.62
C ARG A 45 -8.25 -23.31 -28.56
N ALA A 46 -8.84 -22.74 -27.51
CA ALA A 46 -10.29 -22.70 -27.30
C ALA A 46 -10.82 -21.28 -27.46
N TYR A 47 -11.95 -21.15 -28.16
CA TYR A 47 -12.67 -19.88 -28.31
C TYR A 47 -14.15 -20.11 -28.04
N ALA A 48 -14.74 -19.23 -27.24
CA ALA A 48 -16.16 -18.97 -27.26
C ALA A 48 -16.33 -17.52 -27.73
N MET A 49 -17.22 -17.30 -28.69
CA MET A 49 -17.47 -16.00 -29.29
C MET A 49 -18.97 -15.77 -29.28
N ASP A 50 -19.37 -14.61 -28.82
CA ASP A 50 -20.76 -14.14 -28.84
C ASP A 50 -20.75 -12.61 -28.83
N GLU A 51 -21.71 -12.02 -29.53
CA GLU A 51 -21.83 -10.56 -29.71
C GLU A 51 -22.80 -9.93 -28.70
N SER A 52 -23.58 -10.74 -27.97
CA SER A 52 -24.75 -10.25 -27.21
C SER A 52 -24.92 -10.79 -25.79
N SER A 53 -24.20 -11.83 -25.39
CA SER A 53 -24.35 -12.50 -24.09
C SER A 53 -23.03 -13.09 -23.57
N THR A 54 -23.09 -13.71 -22.39
CA THR A 54 -21.94 -14.33 -21.76
C THR A 54 -21.54 -15.62 -22.46
N ASN A 55 -20.26 -15.74 -22.80
CA ASN A 55 -19.68 -16.98 -23.29
C ASN A 55 -18.51 -17.42 -22.39
N TYR A 56 -18.18 -18.70 -22.42
CA TYR A 56 -17.09 -19.26 -21.62
C TYR A 56 -16.13 -20.02 -22.53
N GLY A 57 -14.93 -19.49 -22.72
CA GLY A 57 -13.91 -20.16 -23.53
C GLY A 57 -13.45 -21.49 -22.93
N VAL A 58 -13.21 -21.51 -21.61
CA VAL A 58 -12.84 -22.70 -20.82
C VAL A 58 -13.49 -22.57 -19.45
N ILE A 59 -14.16 -23.64 -18.99
CA ILE A 59 -14.64 -23.76 -17.61
C ILE A 59 -13.84 -24.87 -16.93
N GLY A 60 -13.09 -24.50 -15.89
CA GLY A 60 -12.46 -25.44 -14.98
C GLY A 60 -13.23 -25.46 -13.65
N ALA A 61 -13.61 -26.64 -13.18
CA ALA A 61 -14.35 -26.79 -11.93
C ALA A 61 -13.92 -28.04 -11.17
N SER A 62 -13.88 -27.94 -9.85
CA SER A 62 -13.73 -29.08 -8.95
C SER A 62 -14.77 -29.03 -7.86
N ARG A 63 -15.38 -30.18 -7.57
CA ARG A 63 -16.36 -30.36 -6.47
C ARG A 63 -15.78 -31.22 -5.35
N SER A 64 -14.46 -31.34 -5.30
CA SER A 64 -13.74 -32.02 -4.22
C SER A 64 -13.31 -31.00 -3.17
N PRO A 65 -13.46 -31.27 -1.85
CA PRO A 65 -13.01 -30.38 -0.79
C PRO A 65 -11.53 -29.97 -0.89
N ASN A 66 -10.70 -30.83 -1.49
CA ASN A 66 -9.26 -30.60 -1.67
C ASN A 66 -8.88 -30.43 -3.15
N GLY A 67 -9.85 -30.22 -4.05
CA GLY A 67 -9.61 -30.19 -5.49
C GLY A 67 -9.43 -28.78 -6.05
N TYR A 68 -8.66 -28.68 -7.12
CA TYR A 68 -8.42 -27.42 -7.84
C TYR A 68 -9.35 -27.31 -9.04
N GLY A 69 -10.04 -26.17 -9.20
CA GLY A 69 -10.84 -25.89 -10.41
C GLY A 69 -9.98 -25.71 -11.67
N GLY A 70 -8.73 -25.28 -11.50
CA GLY A 70 -7.70 -25.22 -12.55
C GLY A 70 -6.31 -25.22 -11.91
N TYR A 71 -5.30 -25.72 -12.62
CA TYR A 71 -3.91 -25.79 -12.16
C TYR A 71 -2.98 -25.35 -13.29
N PHE A 72 -2.35 -24.18 -13.13
CA PHE A 72 -1.44 -23.59 -14.12
C PHE A 72 -0.04 -23.49 -13.50
N TYR A 73 0.97 -24.02 -14.17
CA TYR A 73 2.36 -24.00 -13.69
C TYR A 73 3.34 -23.79 -14.84
N ASN A 74 4.48 -23.17 -14.53
CA ASN A 74 5.60 -23.01 -15.46
C ASN A 74 6.92 -23.19 -14.68
N ASN A 75 7.61 -24.31 -14.94
CA ASN A 75 8.89 -24.63 -14.28
C ASN A 75 10.12 -24.18 -15.10
N GLY A 76 9.91 -23.51 -16.24
CA GLY A 76 10.96 -23.02 -17.12
C GLY A 76 11.36 -21.57 -16.88
N GLY A 77 10.86 -20.93 -15.81
CA GLY A 77 11.15 -19.53 -15.47
C GLY A 77 10.30 -18.49 -16.21
N GLY A 78 9.26 -18.91 -16.94
CA GLY A 78 8.33 -18.00 -17.61
C GLY A 78 7.06 -17.71 -16.78
N VAL A 79 6.08 -17.07 -17.42
CA VAL A 79 4.78 -16.76 -16.81
C VAL A 79 3.95 -18.04 -16.67
N GLY A 80 3.40 -18.29 -15.47
CA GLY A 80 2.53 -19.44 -15.19
C GLY A 80 1.09 -19.25 -15.67
N LEU A 81 0.54 -18.05 -15.51
CA LEU A 81 -0.79 -17.65 -15.99
C LEU A 81 -0.73 -16.20 -16.48
N TYR A 82 -1.22 -15.96 -17.70
CA TYR A 82 -1.32 -14.63 -18.29
C TYR A 82 -2.78 -14.33 -18.65
N GLY A 83 -3.40 -13.40 -17.91
CA GLY A 83 -4.71 -12.84 -18.24
C GLY A 83 -4.54 -11.45 -18.85
N SER A 84 -5.31 -11.14 -19.90
CA SER A 84 -5.32 -9.82 -20.53
C SER A 84 -6.73 -9.45 -20.95
N SER A 85 -7.13 -8.21 -20.69
CA SER A 85 -8.37 -7.60 -21.13
C SER A 85 -8.08 -6.17 -21.57
N THR A 86 -8.66 -5.74 -22.69
CA THR A 86 -8.43 -4.39 -23.25
C THR A 86 -9.45 -3.35 -22.78
N VAL A 87 -10.51 -3.79 -22.10
CA VAL A 87 -11.66 -2.95 -21.72
C VAL A 87 -12.05 -3.05 -20.25
N SER A 88 -11.64 -4.12 -19.56
CA SER A 88 -12.11 -4.38 -18.18
C SER A 88 -11.12 -5.31 -17.45
N VAL A 89 -11.64 -6.17 -16.56
CA VAL A 89 -10.87 -7.04 -15.68
C VAL A 89 -10.25 -8.23 -16.45
N ALA A 90 -8.96 -8.44 -16.27
CA ALA A 90 -8.21 -9.54 -16.90
C ALA A 90 -8.24 -10.84 -16.07
N VAL A 91 -8.25 -10.72 -14.74
CA VAL A 91 -8.32 -11.84 -13.78
C VAL A 91 -9.13 -11.38 -12.58
N ALA A 92 -10.13 -12.17 -12.17
CA ALA A 92 -10.93 -11.94 -10.97
C ALA A 92 -11.04 -13.24 -10.15
N GLY A 93 -10.97 -13.12 -8.83
CA GLY A 93 -11.34 -14.19 -7.91
C GLY A 93 -12.67 -13.81 -7.23
N LEU A 94 -13.71 -14.62 -7.42
CA LEU A 94 -15.05 -14.38 -6.89
C LEU A 94 -15.55 -15.61 -6.14
N GLN A 95 -16.25 -15.42 -5.02
CA GLN A 95 -16.92 -16.48 -4.26
C GLN A 95 -18.35 -16.71 -4.76
N SER A 96 -18.95 -17.87 -4.46
CA SER A 96 -20.37 -18.13 -4.72
C SER A 96 -21.27 -17.07 -4.05
N GLY A 97 -22.20 -16.51 -4.82
CA GLY A 97 -23.06 -15.40 -4.39
C GLY A 97 -22.56 -14.02 -4.84
N TYR A 98 -21.37 -13.95 -5.44
CA TYR A 98 -20.76 -12.72 -5.93
C TYR A 98 -20.55 -12.75 -7.45
N THR A 99 -20.62 -11.57 -8.04
CA THR A 99 -20.45 -11.26 -9.46
C THR A 99 -19.44 -10.13 -9.62
N LEU A 100 -19.08 -9.79 -10.86
CA LEU A 100 -18.20 -8.63 -11.12
C LEU A 100 -18.84 -7.29 -10.75
N ASP A 101 -20.16 -7.25 -10.57
CA ASP A 101 -20.90 -6.06 -10.14
C ASP A 101 -20.84 -5.86 -8.61
N ASP A 102 -20.38 -6.87 -7.85
CA ASP A 102 -20.32 -6.88 -6.38
C ASP A 102 -19.00 -6.36 -5.80
N LEU A 103 -18.26 -5.50 -6.52
CA LEU A 103 -16.99 -4.87 -6.08
C LEU A 103 -17.13 -3.91 -4.87
N GLY A 104 -18.20 -4.03 -4.09
CA GLY A 104 -18.53 -3.18 -2.93
C GLY A 104 -19.04 -3.91 -1.68
N LEU A 105 -18.93 -5.24 -1.54
CA LEU A 105 -19.38 -5.95 -0.32
C LEU A 105 -18.41 -7.09 0.13
N TRP A 106 -18.11 -7.14 1.45
CA TRP A 106 -17.28 -8.02 2.31
C TRP A 106 -16.74 -9.44 1.90
N SER A 107 -15.62 -9.82 2.56
CA SER A 107 -14.67 -10.98 2.43
C SER A 107 -14.96 -12.20 3.36
N PRO A 108 -14.34 -13.42 3.21
CA PRO A 108 -13.26 -13.87 2.29
C PRO A 108 -13.60 -15.08 1.37
N PRO A 109 -12.87 -15.28 0.23
CA PRO A 109 -11.40 -15.27 0.18
C PRO A 109 -10.73 -14.38 -0.88
N GLY A 110 -9.54 -13.86 -0.48
CA GLY A 110 -8.58 -13.19 -1.34
C GLY A 110 -7.60 -14.15 -2.03
N GLY A 111 -6.86 -13.63 -3.02
CA GLY A 111 -5.75 -14.35 -3.65
C GLY A 111 -4.57 -14.50 -2.68
N LEU A 112 -4.03 -15.72 -2.56
CA LEU A 112 -2.75 -15.98 -1.90
C LEU A 112 -1.63 -15.87 -2.94
N PHE A 113 -0.74 -14.91 -2.76
CA PHE A 113 0.46 -14.74 -3.58
C PHE A 113 1.70 -15.01 -2.70
N GLY A 114 2.57 -15.92 -3.13
CA GLY A 114 3.76 -16.31 -2.38
C GLY A 114 5.04 -16.17 -3.22
N GLY A 115 6.15 -15.79 -2.58
CA GLY A 115 7.43 -15.55 -3.25
C GLY A 115 8.10 -14.27 -2.74
N GLN A 116 9.22 -13.88 -3.36
CA GLN A 116 9.97 -12.67 -2.98
C GLN A 116 9.16 -11.38 -3.22
N ASN A 117 8.30 -11.38 -4.24
CA ASN A 117 7.34 -10.31 -4.54
C ASN A 117 5.94 -10.92 -4.61
N GLY A 118 4.96 -10.33 -3.94
CA GLY A 118 3.56 -10.77 -3.98
C GLY A 118 2.80 -10.22 -5.18
N VAL A 119 2.58 -8.90 -5.19
CA VAL A 119 1.82 -8.18 -6.24
C VAL A 119 2.61 -6.95 -6.69
N ILE A 120 2.66 -6.70 -8.01
CA ILE A 120 3.23 -5.48 -8.60
C ILE A 120 2.12 -4.79 -9.39
N GLY A 121 1.66 -3.64 -8.89
CA GLY A 121 0.69 -2.78 -9.59
C GLY A 121 1.40 -1.67 -10.37
N ILE A 122 1.04 -1.48 -11.64
CA ILE A 122 1.54 -0.41 -12.50
C ILE A 122 0.34 0.31 -13.11
N GLY A 123 0.28 1.64 -12.96
CA GLY A 123 -0.81 2.48 -13.44
C GLY A 123 -1.00 3.70 -12.54
N THR A 124 -2.12 4.41 -12.71
CA THR A 124 -2.47 5.56 -11.86
C THR A 124 -2.71 5.13 -10.40
N THR A 125 -3.30 3.96 -10.20
CA THR A 125 -3.53 3.36 -8.88
C THR A 125 -2.93 1.96 -8.88
N GLY A 126 -1.86 1.75 -8.11
CA GLY A 126 -1.18 0.46 -8.02
C GLY A 126 -1.98 -0.57 -7.21
N VAL A 127 -2.61 -0.14 -6.11
CA VAL A 127 -3.45 -0.98 -5.23
C VAL A 127 -4.63 -0.14 -4.75
N LEU A 128 -5.85 -0.67 -4.87
CA LEU A 128 -7.08 -0.07 -4.34
C LEU A 128 -7.73 -1.06 -3.36
N GLY A 129 -7.86 -0.67 -2.09
CA GLY A 129 -8.59 -1.41 -1.07
C GLY A 129 -9.92 -0.72 -0.79
N LEU A 130 -11.03 -1.44 -0.95
CA LEU A 130 -12.38 -0.97 -0.64
C LEU A 130 -12.98 -1.88 0.42
N THR A 131 -13.70 -1.29 1.38
CA THR A 131 -14.39 -2.04 2.43
C THR A 131 -15.63 -1.28 2.87
N ASP A 132 -16.72 -2.01 3.07
CA ASP A 132 -18.05 -1.51 3.45
C ASP A 132 -18.44 -1.88 4.90
N SER A 133 -17.63 -2.68 5.58
CA SER A 133 -16.59 -2.10 6.42
C SER A 133 -16.88 -1.28 7.67
N ASP A 134 -17.95 -1.42 8.46
CA ASP A 134 -18.08 -0.62 9.71
C ASP A 134 -16.91 -0.79 10.71
N SER A 135 -16.21 -1.93 10.71
CA SER A 135 -15.15 -2.25 11.70
C SER A 135 -13.88 -2.87 11.10
N GLY A 136 -13.79 -2.94 9.78
CA GLY A 136 -12.81 -3.67 9.02
C GLY A 136 -11.80 -2.74 8.39
N TRP A 137 -10.71 -3.33 7.89
CA TRP A 137 -9.57 -2.59 7.38
C TRP A 137 -9.51 -2.72 5.87
N ALA A 138 -9.58 -1.60 5.14
CA ALA A 138 -9.40 -1.57 3.70
C ALA A 138 -7.99 -2.09 3.27
N GLY A 139 -7.01 -1.97 4.17
CA GLY A 139 -5.72 -2.61 4.06
C GLY A 139 -5.17 -2.96 5.45
N MET A 140 -4.73 -4.20 5.62
CA MET A 140 -4.08 -4.69 6.84
C MET A 140 -2.75 -5.34 6.46
N PHE A 141 -1.65 -4.82 7.01
CA PHE A 141 -0.31 -5.30 6.74
C PHE A 141 0.31 -5.85 8.02
N THR A 142 0.78 -7.08 7.98
CA THR A 142 1.47 -7.74 9.09
C THR A 142 2.76 -8.36 8.57
N GLY A 143 3.86 -8.17 9.29
CA GLY A 143 5.14 -8.74 8.92
C GLY A 143 6.08 -8.84 10.11
N ASP A 144 7.03 -9.78 10.03
CA ASP A 144 8.04 -9.98 11.07
C ASP A 144 9.15 -8.90 11.05
N GLY A 145 9.27 -8.16 9.94
CA GLY A 145 10.26 -7.10 9.73
C GLY A 145 9.65 -5.70 9.66
N ASN A 146 10.01 -4.94 8.62
CA ASN A 146 9.46 -3.60 8.39
C ASN A 146 8.01 -3.68 7.87
N GLY A 147 7.21 -2.66 8.20
CA GLY A 147 5.84 -2.50 7.70
C GLY A 147 5.79 -1.85 6.31
N VAL A 148 5.12 -0.70 6.20
CA VAL A 148 4.92 0.01 4.93
C VAL A 148 6.07 1.01 4.66
N ARG A 149 6.69 0.94 3.48
CA ARG A 149 7.64 1.95 2.99
C ARG A 149 7.01 2.76 1.86
N ILE A 150 6.99 4.08 2.01
CA ILE A 150 6.49 5.03 0.99
C ILE A 150 7.67 5.89 0.50
N SER A 151 7.81 6.04 -0.82
CA SER A 151 8.83 6.90 -1.43
C SER A 151 8.21 7.69 -2.58
N THR A 152 8.19 9.01 -2.45
CA THR A 152 7.66 9.95 -3.44
C THR A 152 8.71 10.97 -3.83
N GLN A 153 8.53 11.62 -4.98
CA GLN A 153 9.39 12.73 -5.39
C GLN A 153 9.24 13.93 -4.45
N ALA A 154 10.27 14.76 -4.33
CA ALA A 154 10.21 15.98 -3.54
C ALA A 154 9.02 16.87 -3.97
N GLY A 155 8.30 17.43 -3.00
CA GLY A 155 7.09 18.23 -3.23
C GLY A 155 5.82 17.43 -3.54
N LYS A 156 5.83 16.09 -3.43
CA LYS A 156 4.65 15.24 -3.57
C LYS A 156 4.15 14.73 -2.23
N VAL A 157 2.84 14.48 -2.14
CA VAL A 157 2.19 13.88 -0.99
C VAL A 157 2.63 12.42 -0.86
N GLY A 158 3.16 12.04 0.30
CA GLY A 158 3.52 10.66 0.62
C GLY A 158 2.36 9.89 1.26
N LEU A 159 1.76 10.45 2.31
CA LEU A 159 0.65 9.88 3.05
C LEU A 159 -0.34 11.00 3.40
N GLU A 160 -1.62 10.75 3.15
CA GLU A 160 -2.73 11.62 3.53
C GLU A 160 -3.79 10.76 4.24
N VAL A 161 -4.49 11.35 5.22
CA VAL A 161 -5.57 10.70 5.97
C VAL A 161 -6.74 11.66 6.05
N LEU A 162 -7.87 11.30 5.46
CA LEU A 162 -9.12 12.06 5.47
C LEU A 162 -10.08 11.50 6.53
N GLY A 163 -10.68 12.36 7.37
CA GLY A 163 -11.72 12.02 8.35
C GLY A 163 -11.31 11.19 9.58
N GLY A 164 -10.14 10.51 9.54
CA GLY A 164 -9.67 9.59 10.60
C GLY A 164 -8.50 10.10 11.46
N THR A 165 -8.09 9.28 12.45
CA THR A 165 -6.96 9.58 13.34
C THR A 165 -5.64 8.95 12.87
N LYS A 166 -4.52 9.51 13.33
CA LYS A 166 -3.19 8.90 13.24
C LYS A 166 -2.73 8.51 14.64
N ASN A 167 -2.41 7.23 14.85
CA ASN A 167 -2.03 6.72 16.17
C ASN A 167 -1.07 5.53 16.11
N ALA A 168 -0.28 5.38 17.16
CA ALA A 168 0.43 4.15 17.49
C ALA A 168 -0.39 3.32 18.50
N VAL A 169 -0.21 2.00 18.50
CA VAL A 169 -0.75 1.09 19.53
C VAL A 169 0.42 0.65 20.41
N VAL A 170 0.33 0.92 21.72
CA VAL A 170 1.39 0.59 22.68
C VAL A 170 0.84 -0.28 23.79
N GLY A 171 1.52 -1.39 24.08
CA GLY A 171 1.16 -2.27 25.19
C GLY A 171 1.51 -1.66 26.55
N THR A 172 0.58 -1.71 27.49
CA THR A 172 0.81 -1.39 28.91
C THR A 172 0.41 -2.59 29.78
N THR A 173 0.68 -2.52 31.09
CA THR A 173 0.30 -3.58 32.04
C THR A 173 -1.22 -3.77 32.20
N ASP A 174 -2.01 -2.75 31.84
CA ASP A 174 -3.47 -2.73 31.88
C ASP A 174 -4.11 -2.75 30.47
N GLY A 175 -3.37 -3.22 29.46
CA GLY A 175 -3.83 -3.46 28.09
C GLY A 175 -3.39 -2.41 27.08
N ALA A 176 -3.50 -2.70 25.79
CA ALA A 176 -3.03 -1.77 24.76
C ALA A 176 -3.72 -0.39 24.83
N ARG A 177 -2.97 0.67 24.50
CA ARG A 177 -3.44 2.07 24.45
C ARG A 177 -3.09 2.69 23.10
N LEU A 178 -3.93 3.61 22.64
CA LEU A 178 -3.65 4.45 21.49
C LEU A 178 -2.86 5.68 21.92
N LEU A 179 -1.77 5.98 21.23
CA LEU A 179 -1.05 7.25 21.33
C LEU A 179 -1.21 8.01 20.01
N TYR A 180 -1.73 9.24 20.07
CA TYR A 180 -2.08 10.03 18.89
C TYR A 180 -0.96 10.98 18.48
N THR A 181 -0.90 11.30 17.18
CA THR A 181 0.06 12.23 16.59
C THR A 181 -0.38 13.68 16.77
N GLU A 182 0.58 14.59 17.03
CA GLU A 182 0.36 16.04 17.00
C GLU A 182 0.38 16.55 15.54
N GLU A 183 -0.64 17.30 15.15
CA GLU A 183 -0.74 17.97 13.84
C GLU A 183 -0.41 19.46 13.99
N SER A 184 0.33 20.03 13.04
CA SER A 184 0.74 21.44 13.07
C SER A 184 0.30 22.19 11.81
N THR A 185 0.13 23.51 11.92
CA THR A 185 -0.38 24.35 10.82
C THR A 185 0.64 24.58 9.69
N GLU A 186 1.90 24.20 9.91
CA GLU A 186 3.08 24.42 9.06
C GLU A 186 4.03 23.22 9.18
N VAL A 187 5.01 23.08 8.30
CA VAL A 187 5.94 21.93 8.32
C VAL A 187 7.15 22.19 9.23
N TRP A 188 7.06 21.76 10.49
CA TRP A 188 8.11 21.93 11.50
C TRP A 188 8.86 20.63 11.82
N PHE A 189 10.18 20.73 12.00
CA PHE A 189 11.00 19.70 12.63
C PHE A 189 11.48 20.16 14.00
N THR A 190 11.69 19.19 14.88
CA THR A 190 12.05 19.43 16.28
C THR A 190 13.26 18.59 16.66
N ASP A 191 14.15 19.20 17.44
CA ASP A 191 15.22 18.49 18.15
C ASP A 191 15.14 18.80 19.66
N TYR A 192 15.53 17.81 20.47
CA TYR A 192 15.46 17.86 21.94
C TYR A 192 16.84 17.60 22.52
N GLY A 193 17.18 18.37 23.55
CA GLY A 193 18.42 18.16 24.27
C GLY A 193 18.36 18.67 25.70
N PHE A 194 19.50 18.52 26.36
CA PHE A 194 19.72 19.01 27.73
C PHE A 194 20.92 19.93 27.74
N GLY A 195 20.96 20.82 28.73
CA GLY A 195 22.09 21.69 28.99
C GLY A 195 22.19 22.00 30.48
N GLN A 196 23.33 22.51 30.88
CA GLN A 196 23.59 23.01 32.22
C GLN A 196 24.24 24.38 32.08
N LEU A 197 23.81 25.34 32.88
CA LEU A 197 24.51 26.62 32.94
C LEU A 197 25.89 26.43 33.59
N GLU A 198 26.89 27.17 33.12
CA GLU A 198 28.20 27.27 33.77
C GLU A 198 28.46 28.75 34.04
N ASP A 199 28.55 29.14 35.31
CA ASP A 199 28.65 30.55 35.74
C ASP A 199 27.52 31.43 35.14
N GLY A 200 26.30 30.86 35.10
CA GLY A 200 25.09 31.57 34.68
C GLY A 200 24.88 31.67 33.17
N ALA A 201 25.67 30.99 32.33
CA ALA A 201 25.41 30.93 30.89
C ALA A 201 25.91 29.62 30.27
N VAL A 202 25.30 29.20 29.16
CA VAL A 202 25.84 28.12 28.33
C VAL A 202 25.47 28.34 26.87
N THR A 203 26.39 28.01 25.97
CA THR A 203 26.14 27.98 24.52
C THR A 203 25.83 26.55 24.09
N ILE A 204 24.70 26.37 23.41
CA ILE A 204 24.29 25.10 22.83
C ILE A 204 24.53 25.16 21.33
N SER A 205 25.40 24.27 20.83
CA SER A 205 25.59 24.08 19.40
C SER A 205 24.42 23.28 18.83
N ILE A 206 23.92 23.72 17.67
CA ILE A 206 22.90 22.99 16.90
C ILE A 206 23.62 21.88 16.13
N ASP A 207 23.06 20.67 16.14
CA ASP A 207 23.64 19.55 15.38
C ASP A 207 23.72 19.91 13.88
N PRO A 208 24.90 19.83 13.25
CA PRO A 208 25.08 20.21 11.85
C PRO A 208 24.21 19.41 10.87
N SER A 209 23.86 18.17 11.21
CA SER A 209 22.96 17.32 10.42
C SER A 209 21.52 17.77 10.57
N PHE A 210 21.08 18.13 11.79
CA PHE A 210 19.76 18.74 11.99
C PHE A 210 19.65 20.05 11.22
N ALA A 211 20.66 20.91 11.31
CA ALA A 211 20.71 22.19 10.58
C ALA A 211 20.62 22.02 9.04
N GLN A 212 21.06 20.89 8.48
CA GLN A 212 20.88 20.58 7.05
C GLN A 212 19.44 20.22 6.65
N THR A 213 18.55 19.97 7.62
CA THR A 213 17.16 19.56 7.37
C THR A 213 16.13 20.69 7.55
N VAL A 214 16.54 21.81 8.15
CA VAL A 214 15.69 22.95 8.50
C VAL A 214 16.27 24.25 7.99
N ASN A 215 15.44 25.29 7.88
CA ASN A 215 15.89 26.62 7.54
C ASN A 215 16.10 27.45 8.82
N LEU A 216 17.37 27.65 9.19
CA LEU A 216 17.76 28.47 10.35
C LEU A 216 18.37 29.82 9.95
N GLU A 217 18.63 30.03 8.66
CA GLU A 217 19.27 31.23 8.10
C GLU A 217 18.24 32.32 7.81
N ASP A 218 17.15 31.96 7.11
CA ASP A 218 16.19 32.91 6.57
C ASP A 218 14.88 32.96 7.38
N GLU A 219 14.59 31.93 8.18
CA GLU A 219 13.34 31.80 8.95
C GLU A 219 13.57 31.85 10.47
N PRO A 220 12.63 32.42 11.24
CA PRO A 220 12.70 32.36 12.69
C PRO A 220 12.45 30.93 13.19
N TYR A 221 13.22 30.52 14.19
CA TYR A 221 13.02 29.26 14.91
C TYR A 221 12.74 29.50 16.39
N HIS A 222 12.06 28.55 17.02
CA HIS A 222 11.74 28.59 18.44
C HIS A 222 12.76 27.79 19.24
N VAL A 223 13.09 28.27 20.44
CA VAL A 223 13.78 27.49 21.47
C VAL A 223 12.96 27.61 22.74
N PHE A 224 12.42 26.49 23.19
CA PHE A 224 11.72 26.37 24.48
C PHE A 224 12.68 25.77 25.49
N VAL A 225 12.73 26.33 26.69
CA VAL A 225 13.61 25.84 27.77
C VAL A 225 12.74 25.50 28.99
N GLN A 226 12.94 24.31 29.54
CA GLN A 226 12.36 23.88 30.81
C GLN A 226 13.48 23.63 31.81
N VAL A 227 13.54 24.50 32.82
CA VAL A 227 14.55 24.46 33.89
C VAL A 227 14.19 23.40 34.94
N TYR A 228 15.20 22.73 35.49
CA TYR A 228 15.10 21.72 36.55
C TYR A 228 15.72 22.20 37.86
N GLY A 229 15.30 23.38 38.31
CA GLY A 229 15.80 23.99 39.52
C GLY A 229 15.18 25.37 39.74
N ASN A 230 15.63 26.05 40.79
CA ASN A 230 15.16 27.40 41.10
C ASN A 230 15.98 28.44 40.34
N ALA A 231 15.64 28.63 39.07
CA ALA A 231 16.26 29.64 38.23
C ALA A 231 15.30 30.16 37.17
N GLU A 232 15.44 31.45 36.84
CA GLU A 232 14.83 32.10 35.69
C GLU A 232 15.89 32.23 34.59
N VAL A 233 15.64 31.64 33.44
CA VAL A 233 16.57 31.66 32.30
C VAL A 233 15.90 32.24 31.06
N TYR A 234 16.71 32.73 30.12
CA TYR A 234 16.24 33.21 28.82
C TYR A 234 17.21 32.80 27.71
N VAL A 235 16.68 32.68 26.50
CA VAL A 235 17.45 32.36 25.30
C VAL A 235 17.90 33.66 24.62
N THR A 236 19.16 33.72 24.23
CA THR A 236 19.75 34.81 23.45
C THR A 236 20.68 34.26 22.37
N ASN A 237 21.26 35.14 21.55
CA ASN A 237 22.31 34.82 20.57
C ASN A 237 21.96 33.61 19.67
N ARG A 238 20.71 33.56 19.22
CA ARG A 238 20.22 32.59 18.24
C ARG A 238 20.89 32.83 16.90
N THR A 239 21.61 31.85 16.41
CA THR A 239 22.23 31.81 15.08
C THR A 239 21.90 30.47 14.40
N PRO A 240 22.29 30.28 13.13
CA PRO A 240 22.08 29.01 12.42
C PRO A 240 22.88 27.82 12.99
N ILE A 241 23.90 28.08 13.82
CA ILE A 241 24.80 27.03 14.35
C ILE A 241 24.72 26.88 15.87
N GLN A 242 24.13 27.84 16.58
CA GLN A 242 24.06 27.81 18.04
C GLN A 242 22.97 28.74 18.60
N PHE A 243 22.65 28.56 19.87
CA PHE A 243 21.96 29.54 20.70
C PHE A 243 22.55 29.54 22.11
N GLU A 244 22.31 30.60 22.87
CA GLU A 244 22.80 30.72 24.24
C GLU A 244 21.64 30.74 25.22
N VAL A 245 21.76 30.03 26.34
CA VAL A 245 20.84 30.10 27.48
C VAL A 245 21.56 30.82 28.60
N ARG A 246 20.94 31.86 29.15
CA ARG A 246 21.52 32.70 30.20
C ARG A 246 20.61 32.77 31.41
N LEU A 247 21.23 32.79 32.59
CA LEU A 247 20.58 33.08 33.84
C LEU A 247 20.13 34.54 33.87
N ARG A 248 18.91 34.76 34.34
CA ARG A 248 18.42 36.05 34.80
C ARG A 248 18.49 36.15 36.32
N ASP A 249 18.06 35.11 37.03
CA ASP A 249 18.08 35.01 38.48
C ASP A 249 18.09 33.53 38.94
N GLY A 250 18.65 33.24 40.12
CA GLY A 250 18.67 31.91 40.72
C GLY A 250 20.02 31.17 40.60
N ASP A 251 19.96 29.84 40.47
CA ASP A 251 21.13 28.96 40.46
C ASP A 251 21.94 29.08 39.13
N PRO A 252 23.21 29.52 39.17
CA PRO A 252 24.04 29.67 37.97
C PRO A 252 24.54 28.36 37.36
N GLU A 253 24.30 27.23 38.02
CA GLU A 253 24.70 25.89 37.56
C GLU A 253 23.49 25.00 37.23
N VAL A 254 22.31 25.62 37.02
CA VAL A 254 21.04 24.88 36.86
C VAL A 254 21.02 24.04 35.57
N GLU A 255 20.49 22.82 35.68
CA GLU A 255 20.20 21.97 34.53
C GLU A 255 18.85 22.35 33.89
N PHE A 256 18.74 22.15 32.58
CA PHE A 256 17.51 22.36 31.83
C PHE A 256 17.42 21.40 30.64
N SER A 257 16.20 21.22 30.15
CA SER A 257 15.97 20.67 28.80
C SER A 257 15.59 21.78 27.84
N TYR A 258 15.88 21.58 26.56
CA TYR A 258 15.44 22.48 25.50
C TYR A 258 14.75 21.70 24.37
N ARG A 259 13.88 22.42 23.67
CA ARG A 259 13.26 22.00 22.41
C ARG A 259 13.47 23.09 21.37
N ILE A 260 14.25 22.79 20.32
CA ILE A 260 14.36 23.66 19.15
C ILE A 260 13.35 23.24 18.11
N VAL A 261 12.59 24.19 17.56
CA VAL A 261 11.55 23.95 16.54
C VAL A 261 11.79 24.88 15.36
N ALA A 262 12.07 24.32 14.19
CA ALA A 262 12.45 25.05 12.99
C ALA A 262 11.72 24.53 11.74
N LYS A 263 11.46 25.40 10.78
CA LYS A 263 10.74 25.03 9.55
C LYS A 263 11.60 24.09 8.71
N ARG A 264 10.98 23.06 8.13
CA ARG A 264 11.68 22.14 7.24
C ARG A 264 12.19 22.88 6.01
N LEU A 265 13.45 22.63 5.66
CA LEU A 265 14.09 23.24 4.51
C LEU A 265 13.35 22.88 3.21
N GLY A 266 12.99 23.89 2.44
CA GLY A 266 12.25 23.78 1.18
C GLY A 266 10.73 23.64 1.31
N TYR A 267 10.17 23.75 2.52
CA TYR A 267 8.73 23.68 2.78
C TYR A 267 8.19 24.88 3.60
N GLU A 268 8.95 25.96 3.67
CA GLU A 268 8.74 27.07 4.62
C GLU A 268 7.45 27.87 4.36
N GLY A 269 6.96 27.84 3.12
CA GLY A 269 5.75 28.53 2.68
C GLY A 269 4.45 27.74 2.84
N HIS A 270 4.50 26.47 3.24
CA HIS A 270 3.30 25.65 3.42
C HIS A 270 2.64 25.95 4.76
N ARG A 271 1.45 26.55 4.72
CA ARG A 271 0.64 26.85 5.90
C ARG A 271 -0.84 26.67 5.61
N MET A 272 -1.45 25.62 6.18
CA MET A 272 -2.89 25.31 6.06
C MET A 272 -3.45 25.58 4.66
N GLU A 273 -2.82 25.01 3.64
CA GLU A 273 -3.27 25.16 2.26
C GLU A 273 -4.67 24.59 2.09
N LEU A 274 -5.45 25.16 1.18
CA LEU A 274 -6.75 24.60 0.82
C LEU A 274 -6.54 23.22 0.15
N ALA A 275 -7.38 22.27 0.51
CA ALA A 275 -7.44 20.93 -0.08
C ALA A 275 -8.74 20.76 -0.88
N PRO A 276 -8.96 21.53 -1.97
CA PRO A 276 -10.26 21.58 -2.64
C PRO A 276 -10.71 20.25 -3.25
N TRP A 277 -9.78 19.33 -3.48
CA TRP A 277 -10.11 17.97 -3.95
C TRP A 277 -10.89 17.15 -2.92
N ALA A 278 -10.93 17.58 -1.66
CA ALA A 278 -11.62 16.91 -0.58
C ALA A 278 -12.88 17.67 -0.09
N ASP A 279 -13.23 18.81 -0.71
CA ASP A 279 -14.36 19.65 -0.29
C ASP A 279 -15.72 18.95 -0.40
N ASP A 280 -15.82 17.93 -1.26
CA ASP A 280 -17.01 17.10 -1.45
C ASP A 280 -16.86 15.69 -0.82
N ASP A 281 -15.82 15.44 -0.02
CA ASP A 281 -15.61 14.13 0.60
C ASP A 281 -16.62 13.92 1.76
N PRO A 282 -17.53 12.93 1.66
CA PRO A 282 -18.56 12.69 2.66
C PRO A 282 -18.03 12.13 3.99
N ASN A 283 -16.74 11.81 4.09
CA ASN A 283 -16.05 11.47 5.33
C ASN A 283 -15.54 12.71 6.08
N LEU A 284 -15.33 13.82 5.38
CA LEU A 284 -14.97 15.12 5.98
C LEU A 284 -16.23 15.94 6.29
N TYR A 285 -17.20 15.95 5.37
CA TYR A 285 -18.38 16.80 5.44
C TYR A 285 -19.66 15.95 5.47
N SER A 286 -19.93 15.34 6.63
CA SER A 286 -21.06 14.42 6.81
C SER A 286 -22.44 15.04 6.50
N GLU A 287 -22.59 16.36 6.61
CA GLU A 287 -23.82 17.09 6.32
C GLU A 287 -24.17 17.15 4.82
N GLN A 288 -23.20 16.93 3.93
CA GLN A 288 -23.43 16.86 2.48
C GLN A 288 -24.01 15.49 2.04
N ARG A 289 -24.20 14.53 2.96
CA ARG A 289 -24.86 13.24 2.67
C ARG A 289 -26.39 13.34 2.48
N GLY A 290 -26.98 14.54 2.46
CA GLY A 290 -28.43 14.73 2.41
C GLY A 290 -28.91 15.88 1.51
N GLU A 291 -29.11 15.58 0.23
CA GLU A 291 -30.35 15.77 -0.54
C GLU A 291 -30.57 14.58 -1.48
#